data_AF-A0A7W8RUD3-F1
#
_entry.id   AF-A0A7W8RUD3-F1
#
_cell.length_a   1.000
_cell.length_b   1.000
_cell.length_c   1.000
_cell.angle_alpha   90.00
_cell.angle_beta   90.00
_cell.angle_gamma   90.00
#
_symmetry.space_group_name_H-M   'P 1'
#
loop_
_entity.id
_entity.type
_entity.pdbx_description
1 polymer ?
#
loop_
_entity_poly.entity_id
_entity_poly.type
_entity_poly.pdbx_seq_one_letter_code
_entity_poly.pdbx_strand_id
1 'polypeptide(L)'
;MQTQQTPHKAAAHCLKPERDAPAPRFLPEEQIASCASFRDAVWLGWENRQVRGMTKRTLAELCGLYAPHVTNFVNPQAFDSKGKKRADLPAEKVDEFERVVGNRAVSQWLADRAELTILERMIANKR
;
A
#
# COMPACT_ATOMS: atom_id res chain seq x y z
N MET A 1 8.32 -46.20 34.66
CA MET A 1 7.65 -45.12 35.42
C MET A 1 8.62 -43.94 35.49
N GLN A 2 8.12 -42.70 35.26
CA GLN A 2 8.83 -41.39 35.20
C GLN A 2 9.35 -41.02 33.80
N THR A 3 8.50 -40.51 32.91
CA THR A 3 8.04 -39.10 32.69
C THR A 3 9.02 -38.25 31.88
N GLN A 4 8.57 -37.99 30.65
CA GLN A 4 9.05 -37.08 29.63
C GLN A 4 9.35 -35.66 30.14
N GLN A 5 10.33 -35.00 29.52
CA GLN A 5 10.34 -33.54 29.39
C GLN A 5 11.15 -33.15 28.14
N THR A 6 10.43 -32.89 27.05
CA THR A 6 10.88 -32.21 25.84
C THR A 6 10.93 -30.70 26.10
N PRO A 7 12.05 -29.99 25.88
CA PRO A 7 12.01 -28.55 25.81
C PRO A 7 11.73 -28.10 24.37
N HIS A 8 10.47 -27.75 24.11
CA HIS A 8 10.10 -26.93 22.95
C HIS A 8 10.69 -25.52 23.13
N LYS A 9 11.91 -25.28 22.63
CA LYS A 9 12.41 -23.91 22.46
C LYS A 9 11.91 -23.37 21.14
N ALA A 10 10.71 -22.77 21.19
CA ALA A 10 10.18 -21.91 20.16
C ALA A 10 11.14 -20.74 19.94
N ALA A 11 12.03 -20.87 18.97
CA ALA A 11 12.76 -19.73 18.42
C ALA A 11 11.76 -18.95 17.56
N ALA A 12 11.02 -18.05 18.21
CA ALA A 12 10.35 -16.96 17.52
C ALA A 12 11.44 -16.22 16.73
N HIS A 13 11.46 -16.43 15.41
CA HIS A 13 12.28 -15.64 14.50
C HIS A 13 11.73 -14.21 14.58
N CYS A 14 12.32 -13.41 15.47
CA CYS A 14 12.14 -11.97 15.47
C CYS A 14 12.71 -11.47 14.14
N LEU A 15 11.86 -11.40 13.11
CA LEU A 15 12.17 -10.75 11.85
C LEU A 15 12.46 -9.28 12.17
N LYS A 16 13.75 -8.98 12.32
CA LYS A 16 14.25 -7.61 12.30
C LYS A 16 13.85 -7.05 10.94
N PRO A 17 13.33 -5.82 10.83
CA PRO A 17 13.15 -5.21 9.52
C PRO A 17 14.55 -4.99 8.94
N GLU A 18 14.95 -5.85 8.00
CA GLU A 18 16.14 -5.62 7.19
C GLU A 18 16.03 -4.23 6.57
N ARG A 19 17.05 -3.40 6.84
CA ARG A 19 17.18 -2.02 6.37
C ARG A 19 17.58 -1.92 4.89
N ASP A 20 17.67 -3.06 4.19
CA ASP A 20 18.04 -3.22 2.79
C ASP A 20 16.87 -3.74 1.94
N ALA A 21 15.63 -3.34 2.26
CA ALA A 21 14.56 -3.53 1.29
C ALA A 21 14.90 -2.67 0.05
N PRO A 22 14.95 -3.25 -1.16
CA PRO A 22 15.24 -2.50 -2.38
C PRO A 22 14.27 -1.31 -2.49
N ALA A 23 14.80 -0.15 -2.88
CA ALA A 23 14.00 1.06 -3.01
C ALA A 23 12.75 0.77 -3.84
N PRO A 24 11.55 1.22 -3.42
CA PRO A 24 10.32 0.86 -4.11
C PRO A 24 10.37 1.37 -5.54
N ARG A 25 10.02 0.51 -6.49
CA ARG A 25 10.14 0.79 -7.93
C ARG A 25 9.18 1.90 -8.35
N PHE A 26 9.63 2.82 -9.18
CA PHE A 26 8.77 3.79 -9.84
C PHE A 26 8.01 3.14 -11.01
N LEU A 27 6.73 3.45 -11.15
CA LEU A 27 5.92 3.04 -12.30
C LEU A 27 5.98 4.10 -13.41
N PRO A 28 5.71 3.73 -14.68
CA PRO A 28 5.63 4.67 -15.79
C PRO A 28 4.57 5.74 -15.54
N GLU A 29 4.90 6.99 -15.86
CA GLU A 29 4.03 8.15 -15.66
C GLU A 29 2.69 8.01 -16.37
N GLU A 30 2.65 7.39 -17.56
CA GLU A 30 1.40 7.15 -18.30
C GLU A 30 0.37 6.33 -17.49
N GLN A 31 0.85 5.34 -16.70
CA GLN A 31 -0.03 4.53 -15.85
C GLN A 31 -0.54 5.33 -14.66
N ILE A 32 0.32 6.18 -14.09
CA ILE A 32 -0.03 7.07 -12.97
C ILE A 32 -1.03 8.14 -13.42
N ALA A 33 -0.81 8.75 -14.59
CA ALA A 33 -1.70 9.75 -15.19
C ALA A 33 -3.08 9.18 -15.55
N SER A 34 -3.15 7.88 -15.86
CA SER A 34 -4.44 7.19 -16.09
C SER A 34 -5.29 7.01 -14.82
N CYS A 35 -4.70 7.16 -13.63
CA CYS A 35 -5.40 7.03 -12.35
C CYS A 35 -6.23 8.28 -12.04
N ALA A 36 -7.56 8.17 -12.12
CA ALA A 36 -8.47 9.28 -11.80
C ALA A 36 -8.58 9.55 -10.30
N SER A 37 -8.38 8.52 -9.47
CA SER A 37 -8.54 8.60 -8.03
C SER A 37 -7.38 7.98 -7.25
N PHE A 38 -7.25 8.38 -5.98
CA PHE A 38 -6.28 7.81 -5.05
C PHE A 38 -6.40 6.29 -4.95
N ARG A 39 -7.62 5.76 -5.05
CA ARG A 39 -7.87 4.32 -5.05
C ARG A 39 -7.32 3.64 -6.29
N ASP A 40 -7.42 4.27 -7.46
CA ASP A 40 -6.89 3.72 -8.69
C ASP A 40 -5.36 3.61 -8.60
N ALA A 41 -4.70 4.59 -8.00
CA ALA A 41 -3.26 4.54 -7.73
C ALA A 41 -2.88 3.41 -6.73
N VAL A 42 -3.66 3.24 -5.66
CA VAL A 42 -3.48 2.12 -4.70
C VAL A 42 -3.69 0.77 -5.39
N TRP A 43 -4.72 0.66 -6.24
CA TRP A 43 -5.03 -0.55 -6.98
C TRP A 43 -3.95 -0.87 -8.02
N LEU A 44 -3.49 0.14 -8.77
CA LEU A 44 -2.38 0.03 -9.73
C LEU A 44 -1.09 -0.45 -9.03
N GLY A 45 -0.80 0.10 -7.85
CA GLY A 45 0.30 -0.35 -7.00
C GLY A 45 0.15 -1.82 -6.66
N TRP A 46 -1.03 -2.24 -6.18
CA TRP A 46 -1.31 -3.64 -5.85
C TRP A 46 -1.20 -4.60 -7.04
N GLU A 47 -1.65 -4.18 -8.22
CA GLU A 47 -1.55 -4.97 -9.45
C GLU A 47 -0.08 -5.14 -9.89
N ASN A 48 0.71 -4.08 -9.77
CA ASN A 48 2.14 -4.04 -10.07
C ASN A 48 3.04 -4.42 -8.87
N ARG A 49 2.50 -5.17 -7.91
CA ARG A 49 3.27 -5.62 -6.73
C ARG A 49 4.47 -6.46 -7.14
N GLN A 50 5.58 -6.28 -6.42
CA GLN A 50 6.80 -7.05 -6.62
C GLN A 50 6.57 -8.54 -6.35
N VAL A 51 5.84 -8.86 -5.27
CA VAL A 51 5.55 -10.25 -4.87
C VAL A 51 4.19 -10.69 -5.45
N ARG A 52 4.20 -11.33 -6.63
CA ARG A 52 2.96 -11.76 -7.31
C ARG A 52 2.09 -12.72 -6.49
N GLY A 53 2.69 -13.54 -5.61
CA GLY A 53 1.98 -14.47 -4.73
C GLY A 53 1.47 -13.87 -3.41
N MET A 54 1.67 -12.57 -3.17
CA MET A 54 1.26 -11.95 -1.91
C MET A 54 -0.26 -11.96 -1.74
N THR A 55 -0.73 -12.50 -0.61
CA THR A 55 -2.16 -12.51 -0.27
C THR A 55 -2.57 -11.19 0.40
N LYS A 56 -3.87 -10.86 0.33
CA LYS A 56 -4.43 -9.69 1.02
C LYS A 56 -4.25 -9.77 2.54
N ARG A 57 -4.23 -10.98 3.10
CA ARG A 57 -3.95 -11.23 4.52
C ARG A 57 -2.51 -10.86 4.87
N THR A 58 -1.55 -11.28 4.03
CA THR A 58 -0.14 -10.93 4.21
C THR A 58 0.06 -9.42 4.12
N LEU A 59 -0.61 -8.74 3.18
CA LEU A 59 -0.59 -7.27 3.12
C LEU A 59 -1.13 -6.64 4.41
N ALA A 60 -2.23 -7.17 4.96
CA ALA A 60 -2.81 -6.69 6.20
C ALA A 60 -1.84 -6.82 7.38
N GLU A 61 -1.19 -7.97 7.51
CA GLU A 61 -0.21 -8.27 8.56
C GLU A 61 1.02 -7.36 8.43
N LEU A 62 1.55 -7.16 7.21
CA LEU A 62 2.74 -6.35 6.98
C LEU A 62 2.51 -4.84 7.12
N CYS A 63 1.37 -4.33 6.68
CA CYS A 63 1.02 -2.90 6.82
C CYS A 63 0.43 -2.56 8.21
N GLY A 64 0.16 -3.57 9.04
CA GLY A 64 -0.56 -3.40 10.30
C GLY A 64 -1.99 -2.89 10.10
N LEU A 65 -2.64 -3.35 9.02
CA LEU A 65 -4.03 -3.01 8.69
C LEU A 65 -4.95 -4.14 9.14
N TYR A 66 -6.19 -3.82 9.50
CA TYR A 66 -7.19 -4.84 9.82
C TYR A 66 -7.66 -5.54 8.53
N ALA A 67 -7.50 -6.86 8.47
CA ALA A 67 -7.67 -7.67 7.26
C ALA A 67 -9.01 -7.48 6.52
N PRO A 68 -10.17 -7.32 7.19
CA PRO A 68 -11.45 -7.01 6.53
C PRO A 68 -11.44 -5.69 5.75
N HIS A 69 -10.67 -4.68 6.18
CA HIS A 69 -10.58 -3.40 5.47
C HIS A 69 -9.63 -3.46 4.27
N VAL A 70 -8.61 -4.33 4.31
CA VAL A 70 -7.67 -4.47 3.18
C VAL A 70 -8.38 -4.89 1.90
N THR A 71 -9.35 -5.80 2.00
CA THR A 71 -10.16 -6.20 0.83
C THR A 71 -10.95 -5.03 0.24
N ASN A 72 -11.32 -4.04 1.05
CA ASN A 72 -11.98 -2.83 0.58
C ASN A 72 -11.01 -1.86 -0.10
N PHE A 73 -9.75 -1.80 0.34
CA PHE A 73 -8.71 -0.94 -0.22
C PHE A 73 -8.22 -1.40 -1.59
N VAL A 74 -7.98 -2.71 -1.76
CA VAL A 74 -7.39 -3.26 -2.98
C VAL A 74 -8.43 -3.78 -3.99
N ASN A 75 -9.71 -3.41 -3.83
CA ASN A 75 -10.75 -3.82 -4.75
C ASN A 75 -10.83 -2.85 -5.94
N PRO A 76 -10.89 -3.34 -7.20
CA PRO A 76 -11.09 -2.48 -8.37
C PRO A 76 -12.41 -1.71 -8.31
N GLN A 77 -13.46 -2.26 -7.69
CA GLN A 77 -14.73 -1.55 -7.59
C GLN A 77 -14.76 -0.61 -6.40
N ALA A 78 -15.01 0.67 -6.68
CA ALA A 78 -15.04 1.70 -5.65
C ALA A 78 -16.31 1.64 -4.75
N PHE A 79 -17.37 1.05 -5.28
CA PHE A 79 -18.66 0.89 -4.61
C PHE A 79 -18.92 -0.58 -4.34
N ASP A 80 -19.51 -0.85 -3.18
CA ASP A 80 -20.02 -2.17 -2.87
C ASP A 80 -21.35 -2.44 -3.61
N SER A 81 -21.82 -3.70 -3.63
CA SER A 81 -23.11 -4.07 -4.25
C SER A 81 -24.32 -3.32 -3.70
N LYS A 82 -24.15 -2.64 -2.55
CA LYS A 82 -25.16 -1.79 -1.88
C LYS A 82 -24.96 -0.28 -2.11
N GLY A 83 -24.07 0.11 -3.02
CA GLY A 83 -23.80 1.52 -3.34
C GLY A 83 -22.98 2.29 -2.29
N LYS A 84 -22.49 1.62 -1.24
CA LYS A 84 -21.62 2.25 -0.24
C LYS A 84 -20.20 2.38 -0.79
N LYS A 85 -19.60 3.58 -0.69
CA LYS A 85 -18.19 3.79 -1.01
C LYS A 85 -17.34 2.93 -0.07
N ARG A 86 -16.49 2.08 -0.65
CA ARG A 86 -15.53 1.28 0.14
C ARG A 86 -14.56 2.21 0.88
N ALA A 87 -13.95 1.72 1.94
CA ALA A 87 -12.95 2.52 2.67
C ALA A 87 -11.72 2.76 1.77
N ASP A 88 -11.09 3.93 1.91
CA ASP A 88 -9.83 4.28 1.25
C ASP A 88 -8.65 3.98 2.19
N LEU A 89 -7.46 3.72 1.61
CA LEU A 89 -6.26 3.49 2.39
C LEU A 89 -5.95 4.75 3.23
N PRO A 90 -5.75 4.63 4.55
CA PRO A 90 -5.34 5.76 5.38
C PRO A 90 -4.01 6.35 4.87
N ALA A 91 -3.91 7.68 4.78
CA ALA A 91 -2.71 8.36 4.30
C ALA A 91 -1.45 8.00 5.13
N GLU A 92 -1.64 7.80 6.44
CA GLU A 92 -0.59 7.37 7.38
C GLU A 92 0.00 5.98 7.07
N LYS A 93 -0.68 5.18 6.23
CA LYS A 93 -0.27 3.81 5.85
C LYS A 93 0.24 3.70 4.43
N VAL A 94 0.35 4.82 3.71
CA VAL A 94 0.81 4.84 2.32
C VAL A 94 2.27 4.38 2.22
N ASP A 95 3.15 4.88 3.09
CA ASP A 95 4.57 4.50 3.07
C ASP A 95 4.78 3.01 3.34
N GLU A 96 4.15 2.46 4.39
CA GLU A 96 4.16 1.02 4.66
C GLU A 96 3.59 0.21 3.49
N PHE A 97 2.47 0.66 2.89
CA PHE A 97 1.88 -0.02 1.74
C PHE A 97 2.84 -0.07 0.55
N GLU A 98 3.45 1.05 0.19
CA GLU A 98 4.40 1.14 -0.92
C GLU A 98 5.65 0.31 -0.67
N ARG A 99 6.12 0.27 0.57
CA ARG A 99 7.24 -0.59 0.98
C ARG A 99 6.90 -2.07 0.82
N VAL A 100 5.69 -2.49 1.22
CA VAL A 100 5.26 -3.90 1.17
C VAL A 100 4.97 -4.34 -0.27
N VAL A 101 4.33 -3.48 -1.04
CA VAL A 101 4.00 -3.73 -2.45
C VAL A 101 5.25 -3.64 -3.33
N GLY A 102 6.23 -2.82 -2.94
CA GLY A 102 7.50 -2.65 -3.63
C GLY A 102 7.45 -1.62 -4.77
N ASN A 103 6.46 -0.71 -4.78
CA ASN A 103 6.37 0.36 -5.77
C ASN A 103 5.91 1.69 -5.17
N ARG A 104 6.22 2.80 -5.84
CA ARG A 104 5.88 4.19 -5.44
C ARG A 104 4.62 4.74 -6.13
N ALA A 105 3.67 3.87 -6.51
CA ALA A 105 2.53 4.28 -7.32
C ALA A 105 1.67 5.40 -6.68
N VAL A 106 1.47 5.32 -5.36
CA VAL A 106 0.60 6.25 -4.63
C VAL A 106 1.29 7.58 -4.43
N SER A 107 2.55 7.56 -4.04
CA SER A 107 3.41 8.73 -3.86
C SER A 107 3.65 9.46 -5.18
N GLN A 108 3.85 8.75 -6.30
CA GLN A 108 3.94 9.36 -7.63
C GLN A 108 2.64 10.09 -7.98
N TRP A 109 1.49 9.45 -7.80
CA TRP A 109 0.20 10.09 -8.07
C TRP A 109 -0.06 11.32 -7.19
N LEU A 110 0.34 11.27 -5.91
CA LEU A 110 0.25 12.41 -5.01
C LEU A 110 1.19 13.55 -5.43
N ALA A 111 2.41 13.23 -5.89
CA ALA A 111 3.38 14.20 -6.36
C ALA A 111 2.88 14.96 -7.61
N ASP A 112 2.33 14.25 -8.61
CA ASP A 112 1.75 14.87 -9.80
C ASP A 112 0.66 15.89 -9.45
N ARG A 113 -0.22 15.55 -8.49
CA ARG A 113 -1.27 16.46 -8.02
C ARG A 113 -0.72 17.62 -7.20
N ALA A 114 0.34 17.40 -6.44
CA ALA A 114 0.99 18.43 -5.66
C ALA A 114 1.69 19.45 -6.58
N GLU A 115 2.33 19.01 -7.66
CA GLU A 115 2.94 19.89 -8.65
C GLU A 115 1.92 20.83 -9.30
N LEU A 116 0.77 20.30 -9.73
CA LEU A 116 -0.34 21.10 -10.25
C LEU A 116 -0.80 22.14 -9.21
N THR A 117 -0.98 21.71 -7.96
CA THR A 117 -1.40 22.58 -6.86
C THR A 117 -0.39 23.71 -6.60
N ILE A 118 0.91 23.42 -6.67
CA ILE A 118 1.98 24.42 -6.47
C ILE A 118 1.95 25.46 -7.59
N LEU A 119 1.82 25.04 -8.84
CA LEU A 119 1.73 25.94 -10.00
C LEU A 119 0.50 26.85 -9.90
N GLU A 120 -0.67 26.31 -9.55
CA GLU A 120 -1.89 27.09 -9.32
C GLU A 120 -1.69 28.15 -8.23
N ARG A 121 -1.07 27.76 -7.10
CA ARG A 121 -0.75 28.69 -6.01
C ARG A 121 0.20 29.80 -6.47
N MET A 122 1.21 29.49 -7.29
CA MET A 122 2.14 30.49 -7.82
C MET A 122 1.44 31.49 -8.74
N ILE A 123 0.51 31.05 -9.58
CA ILE A 123 -0.29 31.92 -10.46
C ILE A 123 -1.23 32.81 -9.63
N ALA A 124 -1.90 32.24 -8.63
CA ALA A 124 -2.81 32.96 -7.75
C ALA A 124 -2.09 34.05 -6.94
N ASN A 125 -0.85 33.79 -6.50
CA ASN A 125 -0.05 34.73 -5.72
C ASN A 125 0.64 35.82 -6.58
N LYS A 126 0.52 35.75 -7.91
CA LYS A 126 1.11 36.71 -8.86
C LYS A 126 0.09 37.72 -9.40
N ARG A 127 -1.17 37.65 -8.96
CA ARG A 127 -2.23 38.62 -9.21
C ARG A 127 -2.37 39.55 -8.02
#